data_AF-I2E1I1-F1
#
_entry.id   AF-I2E1I1-F1
#
_cell.length_a   1.000
_cell.length_b   1.000
_cell.length_c   1.000
_cell.angle_alpha   90.00
_cell.angle_beta   90.00
_cell.angle_gamma   90.00
#
_symmetry.space_group_name_H-M   'P 1'
#
loop_
_entity.id
_entity.type
_entity.pdbx_description
1 polymer ?
#
loop_
_entity_poly.entity_id
_entity_poly.type
_entity_poly.pdbx_seq_one_letter_code
_entity_poly.pdbx_strand_id
1 'polypeptide(L)' 'MSYSVVEYDSGPAGMPGMGALINEWAAKGYPLHQVVREGTYRWAPILFL' A
#
# COMPACT_ATOMS: atom_id res chain seq x y z
N MET A 1 17.24 7.29 -4.03
CA MET A 1 16.04 7.06 -3.20
C MET A 1 15.55 5.66 -3.51
N SER A 2 15.48 4.80 -2.50
CA SER A 2 15.05 3.41 -2.66
C SER A 2 13.61 3.31 -2.15
N TYR A 3 12.75 2.62 -2.90
CA TYR A 3 11.35 2.42 -2.55
C TYR A 3 10.95 0.97 -2.76
N SER A 4 9.96 0.52 -1.98
CA SER A 4 9.32 -0.78 -2.14
C SER A 4 7.88 -0.58 -2.59
N VAL A 5 7.43 -1.37 -3.56
CA VAL A 5 6.03 -1.39 -4.02
C VAL A 5 5.37 -2.63 -3.45
N VAL A 6 4.27 -2.45 -2.74
CA VAL A 6 3.48 -3.54 -2.19
C VAL A 6 2.16 -3.57 -2.93
N GLU A 7 1.85 -4.68 -3.60
CA GLU A 7 0.56 -4.81 -4.26
C GLU A 7 -0.54 -5.11 -3.25
N TYR A 8 -1.67 -4.43 -3.40
CA TYR A 8 -2.86 -4.61 -2.59
C TYR A 8 -4.09 -4.73 -3.49
N ASP A 9 -4.73 -5.90 -3.48
CA ASP A 9 -6.05 -6.08 -4.08
C ASP A 9 -7.12 -5.81 -3.02
N SER A 10 -7.87 -4.74 -3.24
CA SER A 10 -8.95 -4.29 -2.37
C SER A 10 -10.20 -5.15 -2.53
N GLY A 11 -10.29 -5.92 -3.62
CA GLY A 11 -11.51 -6.55 -4.08
C GLY A 11 -12.66 -5.55 -4.27
N PRO A 12 -13.87 -6.06 -4.57
CA PRO A 12 -15.08 -5.22 -4.72
C PRO A 12 -15.51 -4.51 -3.43
N ALA A 13 -15.01 -4.96 -2.27
CA ALA A 13 -15.27 -4.33 -0.98
C ALA A 13 -14.48 -3.02 -0.76
N GLY A 14 -13.51 -2.70 -1.63
CA GLY A 14 -12.75 -1.46 -1.56
C GLY A 14 -11.65 -1.49 -0.50
N MET A 15 -11.34 -0.34 0.10
CA MET A 15 -10.13 -0.12 0.91
C MET A 15 -10.08 -0.62 2.39
N PRO A 16 -10.99 -1.44 2.99
CA PRO A 16 -10.92 -1.74 4.42
C PRO A 16 -9.57 -2.28 4.93
N GLY A 17 -8.82 -3.03 4.11
CA GLY A 17 -7.52 -3.60 4.50
C GLY A 17 -6.31 -2.70 4.23
N MET A 18 -6.46 -1.60 3.46
CA MET A 18 -5.33 -0.74 3.08
C MET A 18 -4.69 -0.06 4.29
N GLY A 19 -5.50 0.44 5.24
CA GLY A 19 -5.00 1.08 6.45
C GLY A 19 -4.20 0.12 7.34
N ALA A 20 -4.66 -1.14 7.45
CA ALA A 20 -3.94 -2.17 8.18
C ALA A 20 -2.58 -2.49 7.55
N LEU A 21 -2.54 -2.59 6.21
CA LEU A 21 -1.32 -2.82 5.46
C LEU A 21 -0.33 -1.65 5.63
N ILE A 22 -0.79 -0.40 5.51
CA ILE A 22 0.05 0.78 5.74
C ILE A 22 0.63 0.79 7.15
N ASN A 23 -0.19 0.51 8.17
CA ASN A 23 0.27 0.46 9.56
C ASN A 23 1.29 -0.67 9.80
N GLU A 24 1.08 -1.84 9.19
CA GLU A 24 2.03 -2.95 9.27
C GLU A 24 3.40 -2.57 8.71
N TRP A 25 3.43 -1.93 7.54
CA TRP A 25 4.68 -1.51 6.90
C TRP A 25 5.35 -0.33 7.63
N ALA A 26 4.57 0.61 8.15
CA ALA A 26 5.09 1.68 9.00
C ALA A 26 5.74 1.11 10.28
N ALA A 27 5.13 0.10 10.91
CA ALA A 27 5.71 -0.59 12.07
C ALA A 27 7.01 -1.35 11.74
N LYS A 28 7.21 -1.73 10.46
CA LYS A 28 8.46 -2.32 9.95
C LYS A 28 9.52 -1.27 9.57
N GLY A 29 9.23 0.02 9.74
CA GLY A 29 10.14 1.12 9.43
C GLY A 29 10.05 1.63 7.98
N TYR A 30 9.05 1.20 7.22
CA TYR A 30 8.83 1.61 5.83
C TYR A 30 7.66 2.60 5.75
N PRO A 31 7.90 3.92 5.87
CA PRO A 31 6.83 4.91 5.86
C PRO A 31 6.18 5.00 4.48
N LEU A 32 4.86 5.21 4.47
CA LEU A 32 4.11 5.39 3.24
C LEU A 32 4.53 6.69 2.53
N HIS A 33 4.91 6.55 1.26
CA HIS A 33 5.19 7.69 0.39
C HIS A 33 3.99 8.06 -0.47
N GLN A 34 3.40 7.08 -1.14
CA GLN A 34 2.29 7.30 -2.06
C GLN A 34 1.45 6.02 -2.20
N VAL A 35 0.18 6.17 -2.59
CA VAL A 35 -0.67 5.06 -3.03
C VAL A 35 -1.10 5.32 -4.47
N VAL A 36 -0.89 4.36 -5.36
CA VAL A 36 -1.29 4.43 -6.76
C VAL A 36 -2.40 3.41 -7.02
N ARG A 37 -3.37 3.76 -7.87
CA ARG A 37 -4.40 2.83 -8.34
C ARG A 37 -3.97 2.24 -9.68
N GLU A 38 -3.84 0.93 -9.75
CA GLU A 38 -3.41 0.20 -10.95
C GLU A 38 -4.57 -0.51 -11.67
N GLY A 39 -5.75 -0.56 -11.07
CA GLY A 39 -6.94 -1.13 -11.69
C GLY A 39 -8.20 -0.87 -10.88
N THR A 40 -9.29 -1.55 -11.22
CA THR A 40 -10.58 -1.38 -10.54
C THR A 40 -10.47 -1.65 -9.04
N TYR A 41 -9.73 -2.69 -8.66
CA TYR A 41 -9.51 -3.08 -7.26
C TYR A 41 -8.03 -3.17 -6.87
N ARG A 42 -7.11 -2.95 -7.82
CA ARG A 42 -5.67 -3.08 -7.58
C ARG A 42 -5.06 -1.73 -7.19
N TRP A 43 -4.31 -1.75 -6.11
CA TRP A 43 -3.59 -0.61 -5.56
C TRP A 43 -2.14 -0.98 -5.29
N ALA A 44 -1.26 0.00 -5.39
CA ALA A 44 0.16 -0.13 -5.16
C ALA A 44 0.63 0.97 -4.20
N PRO A 45 0.67 0.70 -2.89
CA PRO A 45 1.43 1.49 -1.93
C PRO A 45 2.92 1.46 -2.26
N ILE A 46 3.48 2.66 -2.35
CA ILE A 46 4.91 2.95 -2.50
C ILE A 46 5.42 3.38 -1.13
N LEU A 47 6.40 2.64 -0.62
CA LEU A 47 6.98 2.80 0.70
C LEU A 47 8.46 3.19 0.57
N PHE A 48 8.97 4.09 1.41
CA PHE A 48 10.40 4.36 1.46
C PHE A 48 11.14 3.25 2.21
N LEU A 49 12.32 2.89 1.70
CA LEU A 49 13.31 2.01 2.36
C LEU A 49 14.17 2.78 3.36
#